data_AF-A0A353V733-F1
#
_entry.id   AF-A0A353V733-F1
#
_cell.length_a   1.000
_cell.length_b   1.000
_cell.length_c   1.000
_cell.angle_alpha   90.00
_cell.angle_beta   90.00
_cell.angle_gamma   90.00
#
_symmetry.space_group_name_H-M   'P 1'
#
loop_
_entity.id
_entity.type
_entity.pdbx_description
1 polymer ?
#
loop_
_entity_poly.entity_id
_entity_poly.type
_entity_poly.pdbx_seq_one_letter_code
_entity_poly.pdbx_strand_id
1 'polypeptide(L)'
;MSLSRRDFLKLGSASAAGVAVGAKGLDLAPVEAAATSLKIKEAKAFHSVCPYCAVGCGQLIYSKDGKIIDIEGDPDTPHTLGRLCPKGAATIQLSNNPLRPVQALYRAPGSDRWEEKPLDWMYDEIAKRYHAAREKHFIEREKGKDGREVTVNRLEAIGSLGSACADNEECYLLSKLNRTFGLVYHEHQARV
;
A
#
# COMPACT_ATOMS: atom_id res chain seq x y z
N MET A 1 -36.60 -51.87 33.88
CA MET A 1 -37.53 -50.99 34.62
C MET A 1 -38.38 -50.25 33.60
N SER A 2 -39.70 -50.41 33.63
CA SER A 2 -40.60 -49.65 32.76
C SER A 2 -40.81 -48.26 33.37
N LEU A 3 -40.49 -47.20 32.62
CA LEU A 3 -40.81 -45.83 33.01
C LEU A 3 -42.33 -45.67 33.04
N SER A 4 -42.89 -45.26 34.18
CA SER A 4 -44.32 -44.97 34.26
C SER A 4 -44.64 -43.66 33.54
N ARG A 5 -45.89 -43.47 33.10
CA ARG A 5 -46.36 -42.20 32.51
C ARG A 5 -46.09 -40.99 33.43
N ARG A 6 -46.13 -41.20 34.75
CA ARG A 6 -45.85 -40.17 35.75
C ARG A 6 -44.35 -39.84 35.81
N ASP A 7 -43.48 -40.83 35.66
CA ASP A 7 -42.04 -40.62 35.65
C ASP A 7 -41.60 -39.91 34.37
N PHE A 8 -42.19 -40.25 33.22
CA PHE A 8 -41.97 -39.54 31.96
C PHE A 8 -42.36 -38.06 32.05
N LEU A 9 -43.52 -37.74 32.65
CA LEU A 9 -43.94 -36.35 32.84
C LEU A 9 -43.01 -35.59 33.79
N LYS A 10 -42.54 -36.23 34.87
CA LYS A 10 -41.59 -35.62 35.82
C LYS A 10 -40.22 -35.36 35.20
N LEU A 11 -39.68 -36.33 34.46
CA LEU A 11 -38.41 -36.18 33.75
C LEU A 11 -38.52 -35.14 32.63
N GLY A 12 -39.60 -35.14 31.85
CA GLY A 12 -39.83 -34.16 30.80
C GLY A 12 -39.97 -32.73 31.35
N SER A 13 -40.71 -32.55 32.44
CA SER A 13 -40.88 -31.23 33.07
C SER A 13 -39.61 -30.74 33.77
N ALA A 14 -38.85 -31.63 34.43
CA ALA A 14 -37.54 -31.27 35.01
C ALA A 14 -36.52 -30.89 33.94
N SER A 15 -36.47 -31.63 32.82
CA SER A 15 -35.58 -31.31 31.69
C SER A 15 -35.96 -29.99 31.02
N ALA A 16 -37.25 -29.73 30.79
CA ALA A 16 -37.71 -28.46 30.23
C ALA A 16 -37.40 -27.27 31.15
N ALA A 17 -37.59 -27.42 32.46
CA ALA A 17 -37.22 -26.40 33.44
C ALA A 17 -35.68 -26.18 33.48
N GLY A 18 -34.89 -27.25 33.41
CA GLY A 18 -33.43 -27.18 33.35
C GLY A 18 -32.92 -26.43 32.11
N VAL A 19 -33.50 -26.68 30.93
CA VAL A 19 -33.18 -25.96 29.70
C VAL A 19 -33.57 -24.48 29.80
N ALA A 20 -34.76 -24.18 30.31
CA ALA A 20 -35.23 -22.80 30.46
C ALA A 20 -34.37 -21.98 31.43
N VAL A 21 -33.90 -22.58 32.53
CA VAL A 21 -33.00 -21.93 33.49
C VAL A 21 -31.58 -21.81 32.91
N GLY A 22 -31.07 -22.85 32.25
CA GLY A 22 -29.76 -22.82 31.59
C GLY A 22 -29.68 -21.78 30.46
N ALA A 23 -30.74 -21.62 29.67
CA ALA A 23 -30.82 -20.61 28.63
C ALA A 23 -30.93 -19.18 29.19
N LYS A 24 -31.58 -18.98 30.35
CA LYS A 24 -31.64 -17.67 31.03
C LYS A 24 -30.34 -17.26 31.73
N GLY A 25 -29.42 -18.20 31.97
CA GLY A 25 -28.10 -17.94 32.55
C GLY A 25 -27.05 -17.51 31.52
N LEU A 26 -27.35 -17.62 30.23
CA LEU A 26 -26.49 -17.20 29.12
C LEU A 26 -26.98 -15.84 28.61
N ASP A 27 -26.35 -14.76 29.08
CA ASP A 27 -26.57 -13.44 28.50
C ASP A 27 -25.91 -13.37 27.12
N LEU A 28 -26.74 -13.44 26.07
CA LEU A 28 -26.30 -13.33 24.68
C LEU A 28 -26.23 -11.87 24.21
N ALA A 29 -26.68 -10.90 25.01
CA ALA A 29 -26.66 -9.49 24.61
C ALA A 29 -25.26 -8.97 24.26
N PRO A 30 -24.15 -9.37 24.92
CA PRO A 30 -22.80 -8.99 24.50
C PRO A 30 -22.40 -9.59 23.15
N VAL A 31 -22.85 -10.81 22.85
CA VAL A 31 -22.58 -11.51 21.58
C VAL A 31 -23.40 -10.89 20.45
N GLU A 32 -24.69 -10.62 20.69
CA GLU A 32 -25.55 -9.91 19.74
C GLU A 32 -25.03 -8.50 19.49
N ALA A 33 -24.66 -7.75 20.53
CA ALA A 33 -24.07 -6.42 20.40
C ALA A 33 -22.79 -6.43 19.55
N ALA A 34 -21.92 -7.42 19.75
CA ALA A 34 -20.73 -7.63 18.93
C ALA A 34 -21.06 -8.10 17.50
N ALA A 35 -22.20 -8.75 17.28
CA ALA A 35 -22.66 -9.26 15.98
C ALA A 35 -23.52 -8.26 15.18
N THR A 36 -23.95 -7.13 15.76
CA THR A 36 -24.99 -6.28 15.17
C THR A 36 -24.59 -5.47 13.93
N SER A 37 -23.30 -5.29 13.65
CA SER A 37 -22.88 -4.50 12.48
C SER A 37 -21.53 -4.90 11.90
N LEU A 38 -21.48 -5.06 10.59
CA LEU A 38 -20.22 -5.20 9.85
C LEU A 38 -19.36 -3.96 10.02
N LYS A 39 -18.07 -4.15 10.28
CA LYS A 39 -17.04 -3.08 10.34
C LYS A 39 -17.12 -2.12 9.14
N ILE A 40 -17.48 -2.65 7.97
CA ILE A 40 -17.54 -1.93 6.69
C ILE A 40 -18.93 -1.34 6.37
N LYS A 41 -19.94 -1.49 7.26
CA LYS A 41 -21.34 -1.13 6.98
C LYS A 41 -21.54 0.32 6.51
N GLU A 42 -20.75 1.25 7.04
CA GLU A 42 -20.81 2.69 6.73
C GLU A 42 -19.58 3.18 5.95
N ALA A 43 -18.75 2.25 5.45
CA ALA A 43 -17.54 2.60 4.73
C ALA A 43 -17.81 2.75 3.23
N LYS A 44 -17.07 3.65 2.59
CA LYS A 44 -17.01 3.75 1.14
C LYS A 44 -15.98 2.74 0.61
N ALA A 45 -16.40 1.90 -0.33
CA ALA A 45 -15.52 0.95 -1.01
C ALA A 45 -14.88 1.58 -2.26
N PHE A 46 -13.61 1.26 -2.50
CA PHE A 46 -12.85 1.66 -3.68
C PHE A 46 -12.12 0.44 -4.24
N HIS A 47 -12.11 0.29 -5.57
CA HIS A 47 -11.32 -0.74 -6.23
C HIS A 47 -9.87 -0.27 -6.37
N SER A 48 -8.94 -1.19 -6.16
CA SER A 48 -7.51 -0.97 -6.33
C SER A 48 -6.82 -2.26 -6.76
N VAL A 49 -5.50 -2.20 -6.95
CA VAL A 49 -4.65 -3.33 -7.34
C VAL A 49 -3.56 -3.51 -6.30
N CYS A 50 -3.30 -4.76 -5.92
CA CYS A 50 -2.25 -5.14 -4.98
C CYS A 50 -0.87 -4.60 -5.42
N PRO A 51 -0.15 -3.84 -4.59
CA PRO A 51 1.08 -3.13 -4.98
C PRO A 51 2.35 -4.01 -4.89
N TYR A 52 2.22 -5.34 -4.87
CA TYR A 52 3.34 -6.25 -4.64
C TYR A 52 3.89 -6.86 -5.92
N CYS A 53 3.45 -8.06 -6.28
CA CYS A 53 3.96 -8.78 -7.45
C CYS A 53 3.08 -8.57 -8.68
N ALA A 54 3.59 -8.96 -9.84
CA ALA A 54 2.93 -8.80 -11.13
C ALA A 54 1.70 -9.71 -11.37
N VAL A 55 1.15 -10.35 -10.32
CA VAL A 55 -0.13 -11.07 -10.45
C VAL A 55 -1.27 -10.07 -10.67
N GLY A 56 -1.22 -8.89 -10.05
CA GLY A 56 -2.24 -7.86 -10.23
C GLY A 56 -3.58 -8.20 -9.56
N CYS A 57 -3.53 -8.82 -8.36
CA CYS A 57 -4.73 -9.13 -7.58
C CYS A 57 -5.55 -7.85 -7.32
N GLY A 58 -6.84 -7.84 -7.67
CA GLY A 58 -7.74 -6.75 -7.31
C GLY A 58 -8.04 -6.71 -5.82
N GLN A 59 -8.22 -5.51 -5.29
CA GLN A 59 -8.52 -5.24 -3.88
C GLN A 59 -9.69 -4.29 -3.73
N LEU A 60 -10.47 -4.50 -2.67
CA LEU A 60 -11.48 -3.57 -2.19
C LEU A 60 -10.92 -2.84 -0.97
N ILE A 61 -10.80 -1.53 -1.06
CA ILE A 61 -10.35 -0.64 0.02
C ILE A 61 -11.57 0.03 0.63
N TYR A 62 -11.80 -0.18 1.91
CA TYR A 62 -12.90 0.43 2.66
C TYR A 62 -12.40 1.62 3.47
N SER A 63 -12.96 2.79 3.22
CA SER A 63 -12.61 4.04 3.90
C SER A 63 -13.81 4.64 4.64
N LYS A 64 -13.58 5.11 5.86
CA LYS A 64 -14.55 5.85 6.68
C LYS A 64 -13.85 7.04 7.32
N ASP A 65 -14.47 8.21 7.27
CA ASP A 65 -13.92 9.45 7.85
C ASP A 65 -12.49 9.78 7.35
N GLY A 66 -12.22 9.50 6.08
CA GLY A 66 -10.91 9.71 5.45
C GLY A 66 -9.83 8.71 5.85
N LYS A 67 -10.16 7.66 6.62
CA LYS A 67 -9.23 6.62 7.05
C LYS A 67 -9.59 5.29 6.43
N ILE A 68 -8.57 4.57 5.95
CA ILE A 68 -8.73 3.19 5.53
C ILE A 68 -8.99 2.35 6.77
N ILE A 69 -10.15 1.71 6.83
CA ILE A 69 -10.52 0.83 7.94
C ILE A 69 -10.33 -0.64 7.60
N ASP A 70 -10.43 -1.02 6.31
CA ASP A 70 -10.28 -2.41 5.88
C ASP A 70 -9.77 -2.50 4.43
N ILE A 71 -9.05 -3.57 4.10
CA ILE A 71 -8.68 -3.92 2.73
C ILE A 71 -8.81 -5.43 2.56
N GLU A 72 -9.57 -5.88 1.57
CA GLU A 72 -9.72 -7.30 1.22
C GLU A 72 -9.58 -7.53 -0.29
N GLY A 73 -9.66 -8.79 -0.72
CA GLY A 73 -9.58 -9.13 -2.14
C GLY A 73 -10.90 -8.88 -2.85
N ASP A 74 -10.82 -8.38 -4.09
CA ASP A 74 -12.00 -8.14 -4.91
C ASP A 74 -12.53 -9.47 -5.50
N PRO A 75 -13.76 -9.91 -5.14
CA PRO A 75 -14.35 -11.16 -5.64
C PRO A 75 -14.60 -11.15 -7.15
N ASP A 76 -14.74 -9.97 -7.76
CA ASP A 76 -15.02 -9.81 -9.19
C ASP A 76 -13.74 -9.89 -10.04
N THR A 77 -12.56 -9.96 -9.42
CA THR A 77 -11.30 -10.13 -10.15
C THR A 77 -11.20 -11.55 -10.73
N PRO A 78 -11.10 -11.71 -12.08
CA PRO A 78 -11.32 -13.00 -12.73
C PRO A 78 -10.29 -14.08 -12.41
N HIS A 79 -9.05 -13.70 -12.08
CA HIS A 79 -7.95 -14.64 -11.87
C HIS A 79 -7.69 -14.94 -10.38
N THR A 80 -8.17 -14.10 -9.44
CA THR A 80 -8.02 -14.32 -7.99
C THR A 80 -9.32 -14.68 -7.29
N LEU A 81 -10.47 -14.23 -7.79
CA LEU A 81 -11.79 -14.46 -7.19
C LEU A 81 -11.81 -14.09 -5.70
N GLY A 82 -11.28 -12.90 -5.36
CA GLY A 82 -11.19 -12.39 -3.99
C GLY A 82 -10.04 -12.94 -3.15
N ARG A 83 -9.23 -13.88 -3.67
CA ARG A 83 -8.10 -14.44 -2.91
C ARG A 83 -6.91 -13.49 -2.87
N LEU A 84 -6.33 -13.34 -1.68
CA LEU A 84 -5.06 -12.64 -1.47
C LEU A 84 -4.06 -13.54 -0.76
N CYS A 85 -2.79 -13.46 -1.18
CA CYS A 85 -1.67 -14.05 -0.43
C CYS A 85 -1.40 -13.20 0.84
N PRO A 86 -0.55 -13.65 1.79
CA PRO A 86 -0.34 -12.92 3.05
C PRO A 86 0.17 -11.48 2.86
N LYS A 87 0.93 -11.22 1.78
CA LYS A 87 1.36 -9.86 1.43
C LYS A 87 0.15 -8.97 1.08
N GLY A 88 -0.70 -9.43 0.15
CA GLY A 88 -1.89 -8.69 -0.28
C GLY A 88 -2.88 -8.48 0.87
N ALA A 89 -3.15 -9.52 1.66
CA ALA A 89 -4.06 -9.45 2.80
C ALA A 89 -3.58 -8.48 3.90
N ALA A 90 -2.27 -8.22 3.99
CA ALA A 90 -1.68 -7.32 4.97
C ALA A 90 -1.48 -5.87 4.46
N THR A 91 -1.95 -5.53 3.25
CA THR A 91 -1.80 -4.17 2.66
C THR A 91 -2.41 -3.05 3.51
N ILE A 92 -3.39 -3.35 4.38
CA ILE A 92 -3.88 -2.37 5.36
C ILE A 92 -2.79 -1.96 6.36
N GLN A 93 -1.92 -2.88 6.78
CA GLN A 93 -0.79 -2.59 7.68
C GLN A 93 0.30 -1.78 6.97
N LEU A 94 0.42 -1.92 5.64
CA LEU A 94 1.29 -1.06 4.83
C LEU A 94 0.76 0.37 4.82
N SER A 95 -0.55 0.53 4.57
CA SER A 95 -1.19 1.84 4.46
C SER A 95 -1.27 2.57 5.82
N ASN A 96 -1.68 1.85 6.87
CA ASN A 96 -1.82 2.37 8.23
C ASN A 96 -0.60 2.04 9.09
N ASN A 97 0.59 2.34 8.59
CA ASN A 97 1.83 2.07 9.30
C ASN A 97 2.34 3.32 10.04
N PRO A 98 2.57 3.27 11.36
CA PRO A 98 3.11 4.40 12.12
C PRO A 98 4.56 4.76 11.74
N LEU A 99 5.28 3.89 11.04
CA LEU A 99 6.64 4.12 10.56
C LEU A 99 6.68 4.82 9.19
N ARG A 100 5.53 5.11 8.56
CA ARG A 100 5.51 5.83 7.28
C ARG A 100 6.04 7.26 7.47
N PRO A 101 7.05 7.68 6.71
CA PRO A 101 7.48 9.08 6.72
C PRO A 101 6.38 9.94 6.10
N VAL A 102 5.96 10.97 6.84
CA VAL A 102 4.91 11.93 6.40
C VAL A 102 5.45 13.35 6.22
N GLN A 103 6.74 13.56 6.49
CA GLN A 103 7.44 14.84 6.36
C GLN A 103 8.65 14.68 5.43
N ALA A 104 9.06 15.77 4.79
CA ALA A 104 10.31 15.80 4.05
C ALA A 104 11.49 15.87 5.03
N LEU A 105 12.45 14.96 4.89
CA LEU A 105 13.60 14.83 5.78
C LEU A 105 14.88 15.16 5.02
N TYR A 106 15.69 16.04 5.60
CA TYR A 106 16.99 16.45 5.08
C TYR A 106 18.13 16.02 6.02
N ARG A 107 19.25 15.57 5.44
CA ARG A 107 20.47 15.26 6.18
C ARG A 107 21.62 16.06 5.60
N ALA A 108 22.17 16.97 6.41
CA ALA A 108 23.31 17.79 6.00
C ALA A 108 24.59 16.96 5.82
N PRO A 109 25.53 17.39 4.95
CA PRO A 109 26.84 16.76 4.84
C PRO A 109 27.55 16.63 6.20
N GLY A 110 28.02 15.43 6.53
CA GLY A 110 28.67 15.15 7.82
C GLY A 110 27.73 15.02 9.02
N SER A 111 26.42 15.23 8.86
CA SER A 111 25.43 15.03 9.94
C SER A 111 25.17 13.55 10.18
N ASP A 112 24.85 13.18 11.42
CA ASP A 112 24.36 11.87 11.86
C ASP A 112 22.84 11.83 12.08
N ARG A 113 22.15 12.95 11.89
CA ARG A 113 20.71 13.12 12.15
C ARG A 113 19.93 13.68 10.96
N TRP A 114 18.64 13.38 10.94
CA TRP A 114 17.66 13.94 10.02
C TRP A 114 17.01 15.20 10.59
N GLU A 115 16.70 16.15 9.71
CA GLU A 115 15.97 17.37 10.02
C GLU A 115 14.71 17.43 9.16
N GLU A 116 13.57 17.75 9.77
CA GLU A 116 12.34 18.05 9.01
C GLU A 116 12.48 19.39 8.29
N LYS A 117 12.04 19.43 7.04
CA LYS A 117 12.03 20.64 6.21
C LYS A 117 10.68 20.79 5.50
N PRO A 118 10.25 22.04 5.22
CA PRO A 118 9.11 22.27 4.33
C PRO A 118 9.34 21.65 2.96
N LEU A 119 8.28 21.13 2.35
CA LEU A 119 8.35 20.47 1.05
C LEU A 119 8.84 21.42 -0.06
N ASP A 120 8.38 22.68 -0.05
CA ASP A 120 8.80 23.70 -1.02
C ASP A 120 10.31 23.98 -0.94
N TRP A 121 10.85 24.06 0.29
CA TRP A 121 12.29 24.19 0.49
C TRP A 121 13.05 22.99 -0.09
N MET A 122 12.52 21.78 0.08
CA MET A 122 13.12 20.56 -0.48
C MET A 122 13.15 20.59 -2.01
N TYR A 123 12.05 21.01 -2.64
CA TYR A 123 12.00 21.16 -4.10
C TYR A 123 13.03 22.17 -4.61
N ASP A 124 13.12 23.34 -3.97
CA ASP A 124 14.09 24.38 -4.34
C ASP A 124 15.52 23.89 -4.22
N GLU A 125 15.87 23.22 -3.12
CA GLU A 125 17.23 22.74 -2.89
C GLU A 125 17.62 21.60 -3.82
N ILE A 126 16.70 20.67 -4.12
CA ILE A 126 16.92 19.62 -5.12
C ILE A 126 17.11 20.25 -6.50
N ALA A 127 16.22 21.17 -6.91
CA ALA A 127 16.29 21.83 -8.21
C ALA A 127 17.61 22.60 -8.40
N LYS A 128 18.05 23.38 -7.40
CA LYS A 128 19.34 24.08 -7.43
C LYS A 128 20.52 23.14 -7.65
N ARG A 129 20.55 22.02 -6.92
CA ARG A 129 21.63 21.01 -7.02
C ARG A 129 21.61 20.33 -8.38
N TYR A 130 20.43 19.97 -8.86
CA TYR A 130 20.25 19.33 -10.16
C TYR A 130 20.68 20.25 -11.30
N HIS A 131 20.27 21.52 -11.24
CA HIS A 131 20.66 22.54 -12.21
C HIS A 131 22.18 22.78 -12.18
N ALA A 132 22.78 22.99 -11.01
CA ALA A 132 24.21 23.21 -10.89
C ALA A 132 25.04 22.01 -11.40
N ALA A 133 24.61 20.78 -11.12
CA ALA A 133 25.25 19.58 -11.63
C ALA A 133 25.13 19.49 -13.16
N ARG A 134 23.95 19.80 -13.71
CA ARG A 134 23.74 19.81 -15.16
C ARG A 134 24.63 20.86 -15.83
N GLU A 135 24.59 22.12 -15.39
CA GLU A 135 25.40 23.20 -15.99
C GLU A 135 26.90 22.87 -16.01
N LYS A 136 27.39 22.26 -14.93
CA LYS A 136 28.81 21.91 -14.81
C LYS A 136 29.23 20.68 -15.64
N HIS A 137 28.32 19.73 -15.86
CA HIS A 137 28.67 18.40 -16.36
C HIS A 137 27.92 17.98 -17.63
N PHE A 138 27.15 18.87 -18.25
CA PHE A 138 26.44 18.56 -19.49
C PHE A 138 27.41 18.43 -20.67
N ILE A 139 27.23 17.37 -21.45
CA ILE A 139 28.02 17.07 -22.64
C ILE A 139 27.13 17.33 -23.84
N GLU A 140 27.36 18.45 -24.52
CA GLU A 140 26.62 18.78 -25.75
C GLU A 140 27.15 17.97 -26.94
N ARG A 141 28.49 17.89 -27.06
CA ARG A 141 29.19 17.26 -28.19
C ARG A 141 30.28 16.32 -27.69
N GLU A 142 30.52 15.25 -28.44
CA GLU A 142 31.57 14.27 -28.16
C GLU A 142 32.30 13.90 -29.45
N LYS A 143 33.59 13.62 -29.34
CA LYS A 143 34.39 13.11 -30.47
C LYS A 143 34.34 11.59 -30.50
N GLY A 144 33.77 11.04 -31.57
CA GLY A 144 33.71 9.61 -31.84
C GLY A 144 35.09 8.99 -32.08
N LYS A 145 35.16 7.65 -32.03
CA LYS A 145 36.39 6.89 -32.32
C LYS A 145 36.93 7.12 -33.74
N ASP A 146 36.06 7.50 -34.66
CA ASP A 146 36.37 7.87 -36.05
C ASP A 146 36.85 9.33 -36.19
N GLY A 147 36.97 10.06 -35.07
CA GLY A 147 37.39 11.44 -35.02
C GLY A 147 36.31 12.47 -35.38
N ARG A 148 35.10 12.03 -35.74
CA ARG A 148 33.98 12.92 -36.03
C ARG A 148 33.36 13.44 -34.74
N GLU A 149 32.94 14.69 -34.76
CA GLU A 149 32.25 15.29 -33.63
C GLU A 149 30.74 15.10 -33.81
N VAL A 150 30.08 14.56 -32.78
CA VAL A 150 28.63 14.28 -32.78
C VAL A 150 27.96 14.99 -31.62
N THR A 151 26.74 15.47 -31.84
CA THR A 151 25.91 16.04 -30.78
C THR A 151 25.26 14.90 -29.99
N VAL A 152 25.44 14.91 -28.67
CA VAL A 152 24.98 13.84 -27.77
C VAL A 152 23.99 14.34 -26.71
N ASN A 153 24.04 15.63 -26.34
CA ASN A 153 23.12 16.26 -25.40
C ASN A 153 22.80 15.43 -24.15
N ARG A 154 23.85 14.99 -23.43
CA ARG A 154 23.71 14.05 -22.31
C ARG A 154 24.35 14.54 -21.02
N LEU A 155 23.87 14.00 -19.91
CA LEU A 155 24.34 14.22 -18.56
C LEU A 155 24.67 12.87 -17.92
N GLU A 156 25.94 12.68 -17.60
CA GLU A 156 26.45 11.45 -16.96
C GLU A 156 26.71 11.62 -15.45
N ALA A 157 26.70 12.86 -14.94
CA ALA A 157 26.95 13.16 -13.53
C ALA A 157 25.76 12.86 -12.59
N ILE A 158 24.59 12.54 -13.14
CA ILE A 158 23.39 12.19 -12.38
C ILE A 158 22.87 10.85 -12.88
N GLY A 159 22.58 9.94 -11.94
CA GLY A 159 21.89 8.69 -12.18
C GLY A 159 20.48 8.69 -11.58
N SER A 160 19.57 7.97 -12.21
CA SER A 160 18.22 7.69 -11.72
C SER A 160 18.02 6.18 -11.65
N LEU A 161 17.61 5.72 -10.49
CA LEU A 161 17.08 4.37 -10.29
C LEU A 161 15.57 4.54 -10.13
N GLY A 162 14.81 4.06 -11.11
CA GLY A 162 13.37 4.25 -11.21
C GLY A 162 12.61 3.50 -10.13
N SER A 163 11.34 3.24 -10.42
CA SER A 163 10.64 2.18 -9.71
C SER A 163 9.60 1.48 -10.58
N ALA A 164 9.67 0.14 -10.63
CA ALA A 164 8.61 -0.74 -11.11
C ALA A 164 7.37 -0.77 -10.19
N CYS A 165 7.41 -0.05 -9.08
CA CYS A 165 6.32 0.04 -8.09
C CYS A 165 5.47 1.31 -8.24
N ALA A 166 5.83 2.21 -9.17
CA ALA A 166 5.07 3.41 -9.45
C ALA A 166 4.04 3.14 -10.57
N ASP A 167 3.06 4.02 -10.70
CA ASP A 167 2.06 3.90 -11.77
C ASP A 167 2.71 4.10 -13.15
N ASN A 168 2.09 3.57 -14.20
CA ASN A 168 2.63 3.70 -15.56
C ASN A 168 2.76 5.16 -16.01
N GLU A 169 1.80 5.98 -15.62
CA GLU A 169 1.77 7.41 -15.89
C GLU A 169 2.93 8.13 -15.19
N GLU A 170 3.22 7.76 -13.94
CA GLU A 170 4.35 8.28 -13.17
C GLU A 170 5.69 7.82 -13.77
N CYS A 171 5.81 6.54 -14.15
CA CYS A 171 6.98 6.01 -14.85
C CYS A 171 7.23 6.73 -16.17
N TYR A 172 6.17 7.05 -16.91
CA TYR A 172 6.24 7.82 -18.15
C TYR A 172 6.73 9.24 -17.90
N LEU A 173 6.19 9.92 -16.89
CA LEU A 173 6.62 11.27 -16.50
C LEU A 173 8.08 11.28 -16.03
N LEU A 174 8.50 10.32 -15.21
CA LEU A 174 9.88 10.18 -14.74
C LEU A 174 10.84 9.96 -15.91
N SER A 175 10.48 9.09 -16.86
CA SER A 175 11.26 8.84 -18.06
C SER A 175 11.44 10.11 -18.88
N LYS A 176 10.35 10.86 -19.11
CA LYS A 176 10.40 12.14 -19.83
C LYS A 176 11.28 13.15 -19.11
N LEU A 177 11.07 13.34 -17.81
CA LEU A 177 11.85 14.26 -16.99
C LEU A 177 13.35 13.97 -17.13
N ASN A 178 13.76 12.73 -16.88
CA ASN A 178 15.15 12.31 -16.93
C ASN A 178 15.78 12.52 -18.32
N ARG A 179 15.08 12.09 -19.37
CA ARG A 179 15.58 12.23 -20.74
C ARG A 179 15.63 13.68 -21.21
N THR A 180 14.69 14.52 -20.80
CA THR A 180 14.72 15.97 -21.08
C THR A 180 15.93 16.64 -20.44
N PHE A 181 16.35 16.21 -19.24
CA PHE A 181 17.58 16.72 -18.63
C PHE A 181 18.87 16.14 -19.21
N GLY A 182 18.77 15.16 -20.12
CA GLY A 182 19.90 14.49 -20.78
C GLY A 182 20.41 13.27 -20.03
N LEU A 183 19.74 12.78 -18.99
CA LEU A 183 20.23 11.63 -18.23
C LEU A 183 20.28 10.38 -19.12
N VAL A 184 21.43 9.69 -19.06
CA VAL A 184 21.65 8.40 -19.74
C VAL A 184 21.71 7.24 -18.76
N TYR A 185 22.09 7.48 -17.50
CA TYR A 185 22.02 6.49 -16.43
C TYR A 185 20.63 6.48 -15.80
N HIS A 186 19.69 5.85 -16.49
CA HIS A 186 18.31 5.68 -16.04
C HIS A 186 17.93 4.20 -16.07
N GLU A 187 18.01 3.56 -14.91
CA GLU A 187 17.84 2.11 -14.73
C GLU A 187 16.75 1.83 -13.69
N HIS A 188 16.27 0.60 -13.57
CA HIS A 188 15.26 0.21 -12.57
C HIS A 188 15.30 -1.31 -12.32
N GLN A 189 14.34 -1.83 -11.55
CA GLN A 189 14.28 -3.23 -11.14
C GLN A 189 14.35 -4.23 -12.30
N ALA A 190 13.86 -3.93 -13.51
CA ALA A 190 13.92 -4.90 -14.62
C ALA A 190 15.34 -5.15 -15.16
N ARG A 191 16.35 -4.42 -14.70
CA ARG A 191 17.75 -4.72 -14.99
C ARG A 191 18.28 -5.89 -14.17
N VAL A 192 17.75 -6.09 -12.96
CA VAL A 192 18.24 -7.04 -11.94
C VAL A 192 17.43 -8.33 -11.95
#